data_AF-A0A967SEJ5-F1
#
_entry.id   AF-A0A967SEJ5-F1
#
_cell.length_a   1.000
_cell.length_b   1.000
_cell.length_c   1.000
_cell.angle_alpha   90.00
_cell.angle_beta   90.00
_cell.angle_gamma   90.00
#
_symmetry.space_group_name_H-M   'P 1'
#
loop_
_entity.id
_entity.type
_entity.pdbx_description
1 polymer ?
#
loop_
_entity_poly.entity_id
_entity_poly.type
_entity_poly.pdbx_seq_one_letter_code
_entity_poly.pdbx_strand_id
1 'polypeptide(L)'
;MLISLSVATPQLAPQEPARDLRRAARSAAFRYESLLRRRAPFTHGAGRGVDCDEIIGRFCFTFGDDGMPDPPPEPEHPDIDEARRVAVRAHRRWLSADPADSEAAGALIRYLISGGRADEAVSLARTHVWAADRSPPSLLLLGLALHHAGAFEGAELAFDSARSAVGAEERERWDDIRVLLEPRERSRYGRLTAEQRRAYHRRFWALSDPSLLEPGNERRSAHYARHAWIQILSRAPSAQGMLHWGRDHEEILLRYGLPTSRERIRQPAWRLHTELRMVETFDPHAVTFMPFGPDGGVPETPPPGVRPALERDTVRASYAPIRHHRTRGLELQVARFPALRGSLLRVSGVLRPDTVDPAVPASPRGLVAVLDTLGNEVVRAEARVRVRPDSFTAVSGDVAVPPGAYVYRLELTDDSTGLAGLAQHRLTIEAVAGLTLADLAVAHPAADPESAEGRPPLAPTLVLAPGQVVLVYTEVSGLHRTGARSRYAVEWWLEPLDRGSLLGRAARWLGRTLGVVAEAEPVRVRWEDGSEQGDPVPIAFTLD
;
A
#
# COMPACT_ATOMS: atom_id res chain seq x y z
N MET A 1 79.39 20.59 -3.81
CA MET A 1 78.38 20.21 -2.81
C MET A 1 77.08 19.96 -3.56
N LEU A 2 76.83 18.71 -3.95
CA LEU A 2 75.63 18.27 -4.66
C LEU A 2 74.84 17.39 -3.69
N ILE A 3 73.66 17.85 -3.29
CA ILE A 3 72.76 17.12 -2.40
C ILE A 3 71.90 16.21 -3.28
N SER A 4 72.18 14.91 -3.24
CA SER A 4 71.29 13.90 -3.83
C SER A 4 70.06 13.73 -2.95
N LEU A 5 68.92 14.25 -3.41
CA LEU A 5 67.60 13.94 -2.85
C LEU A 5 67.19 12.54 -3.32
N SER A 6 67.28 11.56 -2.41
CA SER A 6 66.71 10.24 -2.62
C SER A 6 65.19 10.32 -2.41
N VAL A 7 64.42 10.26 -3.49
CA VAL A 7 62.97 10.16 -3.42
C VAL A 7 62.64 8.72 -3.02
N ALA A 8 62.20 8.54 -1.78
CA ALA A 8 61.67 7.27 -1.31
C ALA A 8 60.35 6.98 -2.05
N THR A 9 60.38 6.00 -2.96
CA THR A 9 59.16 5.38 -3.50
C THR A 9 58.35 4.81 -2.35
N PRO A 10 57.07 5.18 -2.18
CA PRO A 10 56.24 4.57 -1.16
C PRO A 10 56.09 3.09 -1.46
N GLN A 11 56.61 2.25 -0.57
CA GLN A 11 56.44 0.81 -0.61
C GLN A 11 54.94 0.54 -0.45
N LEU A 12 54.27 0.14 -1.53
CA LEU A 12 52.91 -0.38 -1.46
C LEU A 12 52.93 -1.55 -0.47
N ALA A 13 52.17 -1.44 0.61
CA ALA A 13 51.91 -2.57 1.50
C ALA A 13 51.44 -3.77 0.65
N PRO A 14 51.84 -5.01 0.98
CA PRO A 14 51.38 -6.17 0.25
C PRO A 14 49.86 -6.19 0.24
N GLN A 15 49.26 -6.12 -0.95
CA GLN A 15 47.81 -6.17 -1.08
C GLN A 15 47.33 -7.55 -0.60
N GLU A 16 46.46 -7.58 0.41
CA GLU A 16 45.80 -8.83 0.80
C GLU A 16 45.09 -9.42 -0.42
N PRO A 17 45.30 -10.71 -0.74
CA PRO A 17 44.70 -11.29 -1.93
C PRO A 17 43.17 -11.28 -1.81
N ALA A 18 42.47 -10.98 -2.91
CA ALA A 18 41.01 -10.85 -2.94
C ALA A 18 40.25 -12.05 -2.33
N ARG A 19 40.83 -13.26 -2.44
CA ARG A 19 40.30 -14.48 -1.82
C ARG A 19 40.22 -14.39 -0.29
N ASP A 20 41.22 -13.81 0.35
CA ASP A 20 41.27 -13.70 1.81
C ASP A 20 40.32 -12.60 2.30
N LEU A 21 40.23 -11.49 1.56
CA LEU A 21 39.23 -10.44 1.79
C LEU A 21 37.79 -10.99 1.70
N ARG A 22 37.50 -11.78 0.66
CA ARG A 22 36.20 -12.47 0.51
C ARG A 22 35.92 -13.43 1.67
N ARG A 23 36.91 -14.23 2.10
CA ARG A 23 36.76 -15.16 3.22
C ARG A 23 36.46 -14.41 4.53
N ALA A 24 37.18 -13.32 4.80
CA ALA A 24 36.98 -12.47 5.97
C ALA A 24 35.57 -11.84 5.96
N ALA A 25 35.13 -11.31 4.81
CA ALA A 25 33.80 -10.73 4.64
C ALA A 25 32.69 -11.77 4.88
N ARG A 26 32.80 -12.97 4.30
CA ARG A 26 31.84 -14.06 4.53
C ARG A 26 31.82 -14.54 5.99
N SER A 27 32.97 -14.57 6.66
CA SER A 27 33.04 -14.89 8.09
C SER A 27 32.30 -13.83 8.94
N ALA A 28 32.49 -12.55 8.64
CA ALA A 28 31.77 -11.47 9.29
C ALA A 28 30.25 -11.54 9.04
N ALA A 29 29.83 -11.83 7.80
CA ALA A 29 28.42 -12.04 7.45
C ALA A 29 27.81 -13.21 8.24
N PHE A 30 28.50 -14.35 8.31
CA PHE A 30 28.03 -15.50 9.08
C PHE A 30 27.87 -15.17 10.58
N ARG A 31 28.78 -14.38 11.15
CA ARG A 31 28.68 -13.93 12.54
C ARG A 31 27.45 -13.04 12.75
N TYR A 32 27.19 -12.10 11.84
CA TYR A 32 25.99 -11.26 11.87
C TYR A 32 24.70 -12.10 11.80
N GLU A 33 24.58 -13.01 10.82
CA GLU A 33 23.40 -13.90 10.68
C GLU A 33 23.19 -14.79 11.90
N SER A 34 24.29 -15.29 12.48
CA SER A 34 24.24 -16.08 13.71
C SER A 34 23.71 -15.28 14.89
N LEU A 35 24.13 -14.02 15.03
CA LEU A 35 23.71 -13.16 16.14
C LEU A 35 22.26 -12.73 16.01
N LEU A 36 21.78 -12.38 14.81
CA LEU A 36 20.36 -12.08 14.56
C LEU A 36 19.44 -13.18 15.12
N ARG A 37 19.83 -14.45 14.96
CA ARG A 37 19.05 -15.60 15.44
C ARG A 37 19.25 -15.87 16.93
N ARG A 38 20.50 -15.87 17.41
CA ARG A 38 20.79 -16.20 18.82
C ARG A 38 20.31 -15.14 19.80
N ARG A 39 20.27 -13.87 19.37
CA ARG A 39 19.85 -12.73 20.18
C ARG A 39 18.37 -12.35 19.99
N ALA A 40 17.66 -12.96 19.06
CA ALA A 40 16.22 -12.77 18.92
C ALA A 40 15.48 -13.05 20.24
N PRO A 41 14.45 -12.26 20.60
CA PRO A 41 13.63 -12.51 21.78
C PRO A 41 12.95 -13.88 21.69
N PHE A 42 12.44 -14.37 22.81
CA PHE A 42 11.64 -15.60 22.81
C PHE A 42 10.16 -15.26 22.63
N THR A 43 9.44 -16.09 21.88
CA THR A 43 7.99 -15.97 21.73
C THR A 43 7.28 -15.94 23.10
N HIS A 44 6.34 -15.01 23.28
CA HIS A 44 5.51 -14.95 24.50
C HIS A 44 4.42 -16.03 24.45
N GLY A 45 4.42 -16.95 25.43
CA GLY A 45 3.43 -18.05 25.55
C GLY A 45 3.97 -19.45 25.24
N ALA A 46 3.23 -20.50 25.65
CA ALA A 46 3.46 -21.86 25.16
C ALA A 46 3.14 -21.83 23.68
N GLY A 47 4.16 -22.10 22.83
CA GLY A 47 4.09 -21.88 21.38
C GLY A 47 2.70 -22.18 20.85
N ARG A 48 2.03 -21.14 20.31
CA ARG A 48 0.69 -21.26 19.73
C ARG A 48 0.71 -22.55 18.91
N GLY A 49 -0.10 -23.53 19.29
CA GLY A 49 -0.36 -24.67 18.42
C GLY A 49 -1.17 -24.09 17.28
N VAL A 50 -0.49 -23.48 16.30
CA VAL A 50 -1.15 -22.59 15.35
C VAL A 50 -1.82 -23.43 14.30
N ASP A 51 -3.14 -23.30 14.20
CA ASP A 51 -3.85 -23.59 12.97
C ASP A 51 -3.13 -22.84 11.84
N CYS A 52 -2.72 -23.60 10.82
CA CYS A 52 -1.96 -23.04 9.71
C CYS A 52 -2.92 -22.46 8.69
N ASP A 53 -2.91 -21.13 8.50
CA ASP A 53 -3.82 -20.48 7.56
C ASP A 53 -3.39 -20.69 6.11
N GLU A 54 -2.10 -20.61 5.82
CA GLU A 54 -1.56 -20.87 4.49
C GLU A 54 -0.21 -21.60 4.55
N ILE A 55 -0.04 -22.61 3.69
CA ILE A 55 1.22 -23.32 3.51
C ILE A 55 1.92 -22.79 2.25
N ILE A 56 3.14 -22.27 2.42
CA ILE A 56 4.02 -21.86 1.32
C ILE A 56 5.29 -22.70 1.36
N GLY A 57 5.30 -23.79 0.57
CA GLY A 57 6.40 -24.76 0.57
C GLY A 57 6.64 -25.36 1.96
N ARG A 58 7.78 -25.02 2.58
CA ARG A 58 8.16 -25.50 3.92
C ARG A 58 7.66 -24.61 5.08
N PHE A 59 7.02 -23.49 4.78
CA PHE A 59 6.60 -22.50 5.77
C PHE A 59 5.10 -22.56 6.01
N CYS A 60 4.73 -22.37 7.28
CA CYS A 60 3.34 -22.11 7.68
C CYS A 60 3.18 -20.62 7.95
N PHE A 61 2.21 -20.01 7.29
CA PHE A 61 1.80 -18.62 7.49
C PHE A 61 0.53 -18.57 8.32
N THR A 62 0.49 -17.61 9.24
CA THR A 62 -0.62 -17.36 10.14
C THR A 62 -0.97 -15.89 10.07
N PHE A 63 -2.24 -15.56 9.92
CA PHE A 63 -2.74 -14.20 9.92
C PHE A 63 -3.21 -13.85 11.35
N GLY A 64 -2.89 -12.65 11.83
CA GLY A 64 -3.18 -12.25 13.21
C GLY A 64 -4.68 -12.19 13.47
N ASP A 65 -5.20 -13.08 14.32
CA ASP A 65 -6.64 -13.27 14.56
C ASP A 65 -7.08 -12.89 15.99
N ASP A 66 -6.19 -12.35 16.82
CA ASP A 66 -6.46 -12.09 18.24
C ASP A 66 -6.80 -10.64 18.58
N GLY A 67 -6.82 -9.75 17.58
CA GLY A 67 -7.13 -8.33 17.78
C GLY A 67 -6.12 -7.59 18.67
N MET A 68 -4.99 -8.23 19.00
CA MET A 68 -3.91 -7.61 19.76
C MET A 68 -2.87 -7.09 18.77
N PRO A 69 -2.50 -5.80 18.83
CA PRO A 69 -1.42 -5.30 18.01
C PRO A 69 -0.12 -6.05 18.34
N ASP A 70 0.61 -6.45 17.30
CA ASP A 70 1.95 -7.01 17.48
C ASP A 70 2.79 -6.00 18.29
N PRO A 71 3.57 -6.47 19.28
CA PRO A 71 4.42 -5.58 20.04
C PRO A 71 5.39 -4.87 19.07
N PRO A 72 5.72 -3.59 19.33
CA PRO A 72 6.67 -2.89 18.49
C PRO A 72 7.99 -3.66 18.46
N PRO A 73 8.71 -3.65 17.32
CA PRO A 73 9.96 -4.37 17.20
C PRO A 73 10.93 -3.90 18.29
N GLU A 74 11.51 -4.85 19.04
CA GLU A 74 12.51 -4.53 20.05
C GLU A 74 13.72 -3.85 19.40
N PRO A 75 14.34 -2.86 20.07
CA PRO A 75 15.57 -2.26 19.60
C PRO A 75 16.64 -3.32 19.32
N GLU A 76 17.38 -3.14 18.22
CA GLU A 76 18.41 -4.09 17.82
C GLU A 76 19.48 -4.23 18.92
N HIS A 77 19.78 -5.46 19.31
CA HIS A 77 20.75 -5.74 20.36
C HIS A 77 22.15 -5.20 19.97
N PRO A 78 22.91 -4.56 20.89
CA PRO A 78 24.20 -3.94 20.57
C PRO A 78 25.21 -4.87 19.87
N ASP A 79 25.27 -6.15 20.26
CA ASP A 79 26.10 -7.15 19.58
C ASP A 79 25.77 -7.33 18.08
N ILE A 80 24.48 -7.23 17.71
CA ILE A 80 24.04 -7.33 16.31
C ILE A 80 24.50 -6.08 15.56
N ASP A 81 24.33 -4.89 16.14
CA ASP A 81 24.81 -3.65 15.54
C ASP A 81 26.33 -3.67 15.34
N GLU A 82 27.12 -4.07 16.35
CA GLU A 82 28.58 -4.18 16.17
C GLU A 82 28.95 -5.23 15.11
N ALA A 83 28.26 -6.37 15.08
CA ALA A 83 28.48 -7.37 14.04
C ALA A 83 28.15 -6.84 12.63
N ARG A 84 27.10 -6.02 12.50
CA ARG A 84 26.78 -5.31 11.24
C ARG A 84 27.91 -4.36 10.87
N ARG A 85 28.41 -3.56 11.81
CA ARG A 85 29.54 -2.63 11.57
C ARG A 85 30.81 -3.39 11.11
N VAL A 86 31.11 -4.53 11.73
CA VAL A 86 32.21 -5.42 11.30
C VAL A 86 31.98 -5.94 9.88
N ALA A 87 30.77 -6.43 9.57
CA ALA A 87 30.42 -6.92 8.25
C ALA A 87 30.52 -5.82 7.18
N VAL A 88 30.06 -4.61 7.47
CA VAL A 88 30.20 -3.42 6.61
C VAL A 88 31.67 -3.14 6.32
N ARG A 89 32.53 -3.09 7.35
CA ARG A 89 33.99 -2.84 7.17
C ARG A 89 34.63 -3.92 6.31
N ALA A 90 34.32 -5.20 6.55
CA ALA A 90 34.91 -6.31 5.81
C ALA A 90 34.48 -6.32 4.33
N HIS A 91 33.18 -6.13 4.03
CA HIS A 91 32.71 -6.08 2.65
C HIS A 91 33.20 -4.83 1.91
N ARG A 92 33.36 -3.69 2.60
CA ARG A 92 33.97 -2.50 2.01
C ARG A 92 35.40 -2.77 1.56
N ARG A 93 36.21 -3.44 2.38
CA ARG A 93 37.58 -3.81 2.00
C ARG A 93 37.60 -4.75 0.80
N TRP A 94 36.71 -5.74 0.76
CA TRP A 94 36.58 -6.64 -0.38
C TRP A 94 36.17 -5.89 -1.66
N LEU A 95 35.10 -5.08 -1.60
CA LEU A 95 34.64 -4.30 -2.75
C LEU A 95 35.67 -3.26 -3.22
N SER A 96 36.48 -2.71 -2.33
CA SER A 96 37.58 -1.81 -2.72
C SER A 96 38.69 -2.54 -3.51
N ALA A 97 38.90 -3.83 -3.25
CA ALA A 97 39.86 -4.65 -4.00
C ALA A 97 39.26 -5.17 -5.33
N ASP A 98 37.95 -5.37 -5.39
CA ASP A 98 37.21 -5.74 -6.60
C ASP A 98 35.90 -4.94 -6.73
N PRO A 99 35.95 -3.72 -7.29
CA PRO A 99 34.79 -2.82 -7.36
C PRO A 99 33.64 -3.34 -8.25
N ALA A 100 33.90 -4.31 -9.12
CA ALA A 100 32.92 -4.92 -10.02
C ALA A 100 32.23 -6.15 -9.39
N ASP A 101 32.62 -6.60 -8.20
CA ASP A 101 32.03 -7.77 -7.53
C ASP A 101 30.64 -7.45 -6.96
N SER A 102 29.59 -7.98 -7.61
CA SER A 102 28.20 -7.78 -7.19
C SER A 102 27.82 -8.55 -5.93
N GLU A 103 28.56 -9.60 -5.54
CA GLU A 103 28.31 -10.29 -4.26
C GLU A 103 28.75 -9.39 -3.10
N ALA A 104 29.95 -8.79 -3.20
CA ALA A 104 30.46 -7.82 -2.24
C ALA A 104 29.55 -6.59 -2.15
N ALA A 105 29.17 -6.02 -3.30
CA ALA A 105 28.32 -4.85 -3.38
C ALA A 105 26.92 -5.14 -2.80
N GLY A 106 26.29 -6.25 -3.18
CA GLY A 106 24.96 -6.61 -2.71
C GLY A 106 24.88 -6.83 -1.20
N ALA A 107 25.87 -7.54 -0.63
CA ALA A 107 25.96 -7.71 0.81
C ALA A 107 26.18 -6.37 1.55
N LEU A 108 27.05 -5.50 1.02
CA LEU A 108 27.29 -4.20 1.62
C LEU A 108 26.06 -3.28 1.55
N ILE A 109 25.36 -3.22 0.41
CA ILE A 109 24.11 -2.49 0.25
C ILE A 109 23.07 -2.98 1.26
N ARG A 110 22.92 -4.30 1.42
CA ARG A 110 22.05 -4.88 2.45
C ARG A 110 22.35 -4.33 3.84
N TYR A 111 23.60 -4.36 4.27
CA TYR A 111 23.96 -3.90 5.61
C TYR A 111 23.82 -2.39 5.80
N LEU A 112 24.01 -1.60 4.76
CA LEU A 112 23.75 -0.16 4.80
C LEU A 112 22.25 0.13 4.94
N ILE A 113 21.41 -0.51 4.13
CA ILE A 113 19.94 -0.38 4.22
C ILE A 113 19.42 -0.83 5.58
N SER A 114 19.83 -2.02 6.05
CA SER A 114 19.46 -2.52 7.38
C SER A 114 19.98 -1.66 8.54
N GLY A 115 20.90 -0.73 8.29
CA GLY A 115 21.39 0.26 9.26
C GLY A 115 20.84 1.66 9.04
N GLY A 116 19.80 1.84 8.22
CA GLY A 116 19.19 3.15 7.94
C GLY A 116 20.04 4.09 7.08
N ARG A 117 21.07 3.57 6.39
CA ARG A 117 22.03 4.35 5.60
C ARG A 117 21.76 4.22 4.10
N ALA A 118 20.52 4.48 3.68
CA ALA A 118 20.08 4.30 2.30
C ALA A 118 20.83 5.23 1.31
N ASP A 119 21.08 6.49 1.67
CA ASP A 119 21.83 7.43 0.80
C ASP A 119 23.27 6.98 0.51
N GLU A 120 23.92 6.38 1.52
CA GLU A 120 25.24 5.80 1.35
C GLU A 120 25.20 4.56 0.47
N ALA A 121 24.14 3.74 0.59
CA ALA A 121 23.90 2.62 -0.30
C ALA A 121 23.72 3.08 -1.75
N VAL A 122 23.02 4.19 -2.00
CA VAL A 122 22.85 4.78 -3.34
C VAL A 122 24.20 5.22 -3.90
N SER A 123 25.01 5.93 -3.11
CA SER A 123 26.34 6.40 -3.52
C SER A 123 27.27 5.23 -3.88
N LEU A 124 27.23 4.17 -3.08
CA LEU A 124 27.97 2.94 -3.34
C LEU A 124 27.48 2.23 -4.60
N ALA A 125 26.16 2.08 -4.76
CA ALA A 125 25.58 1.39 -5.91
C ALA A 125 25.89 2.11 -7.23
N ARG A 126 25.88 3.45 -7.25
CA ARG A 126 26.31 4.24 -8.43
C ARG A 126 27.76 3.97 -8.81
N THR A 127 28.65 3.90 -7.83
CA THR A 127 30.07 3.59 -8.06
C THR A 127 30.24 2.17 -8.59
N HIS A 128 29.50 1.20 -8.03
CA HIS A 128 29.50 -0.19 -8.49
C HIS A 128 28.97 -0.32 -9.92
N VAL A 129 27.91 0.40 -10.30
CA VAL A 129 27.38 0.41 -11.68
C VAL A 129 28.43 0.85 -12.69
N TRP A 130 29.26 1.85 -12.36
CA TRP A 130 30.37 2.26 -13.23
C TRP A 130 31.45 1.19 -13.33
N ALA A 131 31.88 0.64 -12.19
CA ALA A 131 32.93 -0.38 -12.14
C ALA A 131 32.53 -1.71 -12.81
N ALA A 132 31.25 -2.09 -12.70
CA ALA A 132 30.70 -3.32 -13.27
C ALA A 132 30.11 -3.12 -14.67
N ASP A 133 30.50 -2.05 -15.36
CA ASP A 133 30.09 -1.71 -16.74
C ASP A 133 28.58 -1.84 -16.97
N ARG A 134 27.78 -1.32 -16.04
CA ARG A 134 26.32 -1.35 -16.06
C ARG A 134 25.72 -2.74 -16.26
N SER A 135 26.39 -3.78 -15.76
CA SER A 135 25.87 -5.15 -15.79
C SER A 135 24.48 -5.24 -15.12
N PRO A 136 23.60 -6.18 -15.52
CA PRO A 136 22.26 -6.29 -14.96
C PRO A 136 22.20 -6.40 -13.42
N PRO A 137 23.07 -7.19 -12.74
CA PRO A 137 23.11 -7.21 -11.27
C PRO A 137 23.46 -5.86 -10.66
N SER A 138 24.38 -5.10 -11.26
CA SER A 138 24.75 -3.77 -10.75
C SER A 138 23.58 -2.77 -10.84
N LEU A 139 22.81 -2.82 -11.92
CA LEU A 139 21.61 -1.99 -12.12
C LEU A 139 20.48 -2.40 -11.17
N LEU A 140 20.30 -3.70 -10.93
CA LEU A 140 19.33 -4.22 -9.97
C LEU A 140 19.67 -3.76 -8.53
N LEU A 141 20.95 -3.75 -8.17
CA LEU A 141 21.43 -3.22 -6.88
C LEU A 141 21.26 -1.70 -6.75
N LEU A 142 21.45 -0.94 -7.83
CA LEU A 142 21.16 0.50 -7.86
C LEU A 142 19.67 0.77 -7.64
N GLY A 143 18.78 0.04 -8.33
CA GLY A 143 17.35 0.14 -8.12
C GLY A 143 16.94 -0.16 -6.68
N LEU A 144 17.52 -1.21 -6.06
CA LEU A 144 17.30 -1.54 -4.65
C LEU A 144 17.70 -0.38 -3.73
N ALA A 145 18.89 0.20 -3.92
CA ALA A 145 19.34 1.30 -3.08
C ALA A 145 18.47 2.56 -3.23
N LEU A 146 18.08 2.90 -4.47
CA LEU A 146 17.20 4.04 -4.75
C LEU A 146 15.80 3.85 -4.16
N HIS A 147 15.27 2.62 -4.21
CA HIS A 147 13.98 2.29 -3.60
C HIS A 147 14.00 2.55 -2.08
N HIS A 148 15.04 2.06 -1.38
CA HIS A 148 15.18 2.29 0.06
C HIS A 148 15.50 3.73 0.44
N ALA A 149 15.99 4.54 -0.51
CA ALA A 149 16.15 5.99 -0.35
C ALA A 149 14.87 6.78 -0.70
N GLY A 150 13.77 6.11 -1.05
CA GLY A 150 12.52 6.75 -1.43
C GLY A 150 12.55 7.47 -2.79
N ALA A 151 13.50 7.12 -3.67
CA ALA A 151 13.68 7.69 -5.00
C ALA A 151 13.12 6.74 -6.07
N PHE A 152 11.80 6.56 -6.08
CA PHE A 152 11.11 5.49 -6.82
C PHE A 152 11.21 5.62 -8.34
N GLU A 153 11.03 6.81 -8.91
CA GLU A 153 11.22 7.03 -10.35
C GLU A 153 12.62 6.61 -10.81
N GLY A 154 13.66 7.01 -10.07
CA GLY A 154 15.04 6.61 -10.35
C GLY A 154 15.25 5.10 -10.18
N ALA A 155 14.61 4.48 -9.18
CA ALA A 155 14.66 3.05 -8.97
C ALA A 155 14.04 2.27 -10.14
N GLU A 156 12.86 2.69 -10.61
CA GLU A 156 12.18 2.08 -11.76
C GLU A 156 13.02 2.17 -13.03
N LEU A 157 13.65 3.32 -13.29
CA LEU A 157 14.57 3.47 -14.43
C LEU A 157 15.76 2.50 -14.37
N ALA A 158 16.33 2.29 -13.17
CA ALA A 158 17.42 1.34 -12.97
C ALA A 158 16.95 -0.11 -13.17
N PHE A 159 15.78 -0.47 -12.64
CA PHE A 159 15.19 -1.79 -12.83
C PHE A 159 14.83 -2.07 -14.29
N ASP A 160 14.29 -1.09 -15.00
CA ASP A 160 13.96 -1.21 -16.42
C ASP A 160 15.20 -1.35 -17.31
N SER A 161 16.28 -0.66 -16.94
CA SER A 161 17.59 -0.87 -17.56
C SER A 161 18.11 -2.30 -17.31
N ALA A 162 18.00 -2.81 -16.08
CA ALA A 162 18.40 -4.18 -15.75
C ALA A 162 17.58 -5.23 -16.52
N ARG A 163 16.25 -5.06 -16.55
CA ARG A 163 15.31 -5.93 -17.28
C ARG A 163 15.61 -5.99 -18.77
N SER A 164 15.97 -4.84 -19.36
CA SER A 164 16.30 -4.75 -20.79
C SER A 164 17.60 -5.47 -21.14
N ALA A 165 18.53 -5.55 -20.18
CA ALA A 165 19.85 -6.16 -20.37
C ALA A 165 19.89 -7.68 -20.07
N VAL A 166 18.90 -8.24 -19.37
CA VAL A 166 18.79 -9.70 -19.17
C VAL A 166 18.09 -10.41 -20.34
N GLY A 167 18.33 -11.73 -20.45
CA GLY A 167 17.65 -12.59 -21.41
C GLY A 167 16.15 -12.75 -21.14
N ALA A 168 15.40 -13.24 -22.14
CA ALA A 168 13.93 -13.31 -22.09
C ALA A 168 13.39 -14.13 -20.91
N GLU A 169 14.02 -15.24 -20.56
CA GLU A 169 13.59 -16.12 -19.47
C GLU A 169 13.72 -15.45 -18.10
N GLU A 170 14.84 -14.76 -17.84
CA GLU A 170 15.05 -14.01 -16.59
C GLU A 170 14.10 -12.81 -16.52
N ARG A 171 13.89 -12.12 -17.65
CA ARG A 171 12.92 -11.02 -17.74
C ARG A 171 11.51 -11.49 -17.41
N GLU A 172 11.08 -12.63 -17.95
CA GLU A 172 9.77 -13.21 -17.66
C GLU A 172 9.64 -13.60 -16.18
N ARG A 173 10.70 -14.15 -15.57
CA ARG A 173 10.73 -14.40 -14.11
C ARG A 173 10.54 -13.13 -13.29
N TRP A 174 11.19 -12.04 -13.67
CA TRP A 174 11.08 -10.77 -12.96
C TRP A 174 9.72 -10.10 -13.16
N ASP A 175 9.08 -10.32 -14.29
CA ASP A 175 7.77 -9.74 -14.62
C ASP A 175 6.60 -10.62 -14.14
N ASP A 176 6.88 -11.79 -13.56
CA ASP A 176 5.85 -12.71 -13.09
C ASP A 176 5.21 -12.22 -11.79
N ILE A 177 3.96 -11.80 -11.90
CA ILE A 177 3.12 -11.36 -10.79
C ILE A 177 2.19 -12.44 -10.25
N ARG A 178 2.21 -13.68 -10.80
CA ARG A 178 1.24 -14.73 -10.44
C ARG A 178 1.19 -15.03 -8.94
N VAL A 179 2.33 -14.94 -8.26
CA VAL A 179 2.44 -15.16 -6.80
C VAL A 179 1.70 -14.11 -5.98
N LEU A 180 1.52 -12.91 -6.55
CA LEU A 180 0.82 -11.77 -5.92
C LEU A 180 -0.70 -11.85 -6.10
N LEU A 181 -1.17 -12.53 -7.14
CA LEU A 181 -2.59 -12.56 -7.51
C LEU A 181 -3.38 -13.55 -6.65
N GLU A 182 -4.60 -13.18 -6.29
CA GLU A 182 -5.58 -14.10 -5.66
C GLU A 182 -5.89 -15.30 -6.58
N PRO A 183 -6.25 -16.49 -6.05
CA PRO A 183 -6.41 -17.70 -6.85
C PRO A 183 -7.33 -17.57 -8.08
N ARG A 184 -8.47 -16.89 -7.93
CA ARG A 184 -9.42 -16.64 -9.04
C ARG A 184 -8.80 -15.74 -10.12
N GLU A 185 -8.17 -14.65 -9.70
CA GLU A 185 -7.53 -13.71 -10.62
C GLU A 185 -6.30 -14.31 -11.29
N ARG A 186 -5.48 -15.09 -10.56
CA ARG A 186 -4.36 -15.85 -11.11
C ARG A 186 -4.81 -16.82 -12.21
N SER A 187 -5.94 -17.50 -12.00
CA SER A 187 -6.54 -18.38 -13.00
C SER A 187 -6.94 -17.60 -14.26
N ARG A 188 -7.57 -16.43 -14.12
CA ARG A 188 -7.92 -15.55 -15.25
C ARG A 188 -6.67 -15.06 -15.99
N TYR A 189 -5.68 -14.55 -15.25
CA TYR A 189 -4.39 -14.10 -15.77
C TYR A 189 -3.68 -15.19 -16.58
N GLY A 190 -3.72 -16.44 -16.11
CA GLY A 190 -3.11 -17.58 -16.81
C GLY A 190 -3.67 -17.83 -18.23
N ARG A 191 -4.93 -17.44 -18.49
CA ARG A 191 -5.61 -17.61 -19.78
C ARG A 191 -5.39 -16.44 -20.75
N LEU A 192 -4.75 -15.35 -20.31
CA LEU A 192 -4.53 -14.18 -21.14
C LEU A 192 -3.46 -14.44 -22.21
N THR A 193 -3.67 -13.88 -23.40
CA THR A 193 -2.65 -13.81 -24.45
C THR A 193 -1.49 -12.89 -24.04
N ALA A 194 -0.36 -12.94 -24.75
CA ALA A 194 0.78 -12.08 -24.45
C ALA A 194 0.43 -10.58 -24.51
N GLU A 195 -0.43 -10.17 -25.45
CA GLU A 195 -0.90 -8.79 -25.55
C GLU A 195 -1.80 -8.40 -24.38
N GLN A 196 -2.75 -9.27 -24.03
CA GLN A 196 -3.63 -9.06 -22.88
C GLN A 196 -2.84 -9.01 -21.57
N ARG A 197 -1.79 -9.83 -21.40
CA ARG A 197 -0.90 -9.78 -20.23
C ARG A 197 -0.16 -8.44 -20.14
N ARG A 198 0.32 -7.88 -21.26
CA ARG A 198 0.95 -6.55 -21.26
C ARG A 198 -0.02 -5.46 -20.83
N ALA A 199 -1.27 -5.48 -21.34
CA ALA A 199 -2.30 -4.54 -20.90
C ALA A 199 -2.65 -4.72 -19.42
N TYR A 200 -2.74 -5.97 -18.96
CA TYR A 200 -2.97 -6.31 -17.56
C TYR A 200 -1.84 -5.80 -16.66
N HIS A 201 -0.57 -5.99 -17.03
CA HIS A 201 0.58 -5.50 -16.25
C HIS A 201 0.60 -3.99 -16.11
N ARG A 202 0.34 -3.24 -17.20
CA ARG A 202 0.25 -1.78 -17.14
C ARG A 202 -0.82 -1.34 -16.14
N ARG A 203 -2.02 -1.91 -16.28
CA ARG A 203 -3.13 -1.62 -15.38
C ARG A 203 -2.84 -2.03 -13.93
N PHE A 204 -2.25 -3.21 -13.74
CA PHE A 204 -1.94 -3.75 -12.42
C PHE A 204 -1.01 -2.81 -11.67
N TRP A 205 0.11 -2.41 -12.30
CA TRP A 205 1.07 -1.53 -11.65
C TRP A 205 0.50 -0.12 -11.43
N ALA A 206 -0.16 0.46 -12.43
CA ALA A 206 -0.79 1.79 -12.30
C ALA A 206 -1.77 1.87 -11.11
N LEU A 207 -2.55 0.80 -10.87
CA LEU A 207 -3.52 0.74 -9.77
C LEU A 207 -2.93 0.23 -8.43
N SER A 208 -1.68 -0.25 -8.45
CA SER A 208 -0.97 -0.74 -7.26
C SER A 208 -0.13 0.33 -6.58
N ASP A 209 0.00 1.52 -7.18
CA ASP A 209 0.81 2.59 -6.62
C ASP A 209 0.25 3.04 -5.26
N PRO A 210 1.08 3.14 -4.20
CA PRO A 210 0.64 3.68 -2.92
C PRO A 210 0.31 5.17 -2.96
N SER A 211 0.93 5.95 -3.84
CA SER A 211 0.75 7.39 -3.90
C SER A 211 1.00 7.95 -5.31
N LEU A 212 -0.01 8.57 -5.91
CA LEU A 212 0.12 9.34 -7.17
C LEU A 212 0.66 10.75 -6.94
N LEU A 213 0.73 11.15 -5.67
CA LEU A 213 1.31 12.40 -5.19
C LEU A 213 2.86 12.37 -5.18
N GLU A 214 3.46 11.17 -5.27
CA GLU A 214 4.91 10.97 -5.33
C GLU A 214 5.37 10.54 -6.73
N PRO A 215 6.57 10.94 -7.18
CA PRO A 215 7.10 10.54 -8.47
C PRO A 215 7.56 9.07 -8.48
N GLY A 216 7.04 8.31 -9.44
CA GLY A 216 7.36 6.91 -9.66
C GLY A 216 6.49 5.96 -8.83
N ASN A 217 6.38 4.72 -9.30
CA ASN A 217 5.51 3.72 -8.71
C ASN A 217 6.24 2.91 -7.65
N GLU A 218 5.95 3.22 -6.39
CA GLU A 218 6.65 2.61 -5.26
C GLU A 218 6.41 1.10 -5.19
N ARG A 219 5.17 0.63 -5.42
CA ARG A 219 4.83 -0.79 -5.30
C ARG A 219 5.46 -1.64 -6.41
N ARG A 220 5.60 -1.09 -7.61
CA ARG A 220 6.34 -1.71 -8.72
C ARG A 220 7.84 -1.72 -8.42
N SER A 221 8.38 -0.61 -7.93
CA SER A 221 9.78 -0.54 -7.45
C SER A 221 10.04 -1.61 -6.38
N ALA A 222 9.12 -1.80 -5.43
CA ALA A 222 9.24 -2.82 -4.38
C ALA A 222 9.27 -4.25 -4.94
N HIS A 223 8.50 -4.54 -6.00
CA HIS A 223 8.51 -5.85 -6.66
C HIS A 223 9.90 -6.20 -7.21
N TYR A 224 10.53 -5.28 -7.93
CA TYR A 224 11.88 -5.49 -8.45
C TYR A 224 12.97 -5.42 -7.36
N ALA A 225 12.77 -4.60 -6.32
CA ALA A 225 13.62 -4.61 -5.13
C ALA A 225 13.58 -5.98 -4.42
N ARG A 226 12.43 -6.67 -4.39
CA ARG A 226 12.32 -8.04 -3.86
C ARG A 226 13.14 -9.04 -4.69
N HIS A 227 13.21 -8.89 -6.02
CA HIS A 227 14.15 -9.68 -6.84
C HIS A 227 15.62 -9.41 -6.53
N ALA A 228 15.99 -8.14 -6.26
CA ALA A 228 17.33 -7.81 -5.78
C ALA A 228 17.64 -8.48 -4.44
N TRP A 229 16.68 -8.48 -3.52
CA TRP A 229 16.80 -9.18 -2.24
C TRP A 229 16.94 -10.69 -2.41
N ILE A 230 16.22 -11.32 -3.35
CA ILE A 230 16.38 -12.75 -3.68
C ILE A 230 17.84 -13.04 -4.07
N GLN A 231 18.43 -12.21 -4.96
CA GLN A 231 19.81 -12.40 -5.38
C GLN A 231 20.81 -12.24 -4.23
N ILE A 232 20.58 -11.30 -3.32
CA ILE A 232 21.45 -11.08 -2.15
C ILE A 232 21.32 -12.24 -1.15
N LEU A 233 20.08 -12.61 -0.79
CA LEU A 233 19.81 -13.55 0.30
C LEU A 233 20.05 -15.00 -0.09
N SER A 234 19.83 -15.38 -1.36
CA SER A 234 20.18 -16.72 -1.86
C SER A 234 21.68 -17.04 -1.78
N ARG A 235 22.54 -16.01 -1.68
CA ARG A 235 23.99 -16.13 -1.55
C ARG A 235 24.50 -15.85 -0.13
N ALA A 236 23.61 -15.45 0.78
CA ALA A 236 23.98 -15.16 2.16
C ALA A 236 24.43 -16.45 2.89
N PRO A 237 25.39 -16.35 3.84
CA PRO A 237 25.79 -17.51 4.62
C PRO A 237 24.62 -18.10 5.43
N SER A 238 24.46 -19.42 5.38
CA SER A 238 23.47 -20.14 6.19
C SER A 238 23.98 -20.29 7.63
N ALA A 239 23.35 -19.62 8.58
CA ALA A 239 23.57 -19.80 10.02
C ALA A 239 22.75 -20.96 10.59
N GLN A 240 22.97 -21.29 11.86
CA GLN A 240 22.27 -22.39 12.53
C GLN A 240 20.75 -22.14 12.59
N GLY A 241 19.95 -23.16 12.26
CA GLY A 241 18.48 -23.07 12.21
C GLY A 241 17.93 -22.39 10.95
N MET A 242 18.78 -22.06 9.98
CA MET A 242 18.33 -21.62 8.66
C MET A 242 17.97 -22.82 7.79
N LEU A 243 16.78 -22.78 7.19
CA LEU A 243 16.47 -23.64 6.07
C LEU A 243 17.31 -23.21 4.86
N HIS A 244 17.70 -24.18 4.03
CA HIS A 244 18.32 -23.89 2.74
C HIS A 244 17.40 -23.00 1.90
N TRP A 245 17.98 -21.99 1.24
CA TRP A 245 17.25 -21.14 0.31
C TRP A 245 16.55 -21.96 -0.76
N GLY A 246 15.31 -21.59 -1.09
CA GLY A 246 14.50 -22.30 -2.08
C GLY A 246 13.36 -21.43 -2.61
N ARG A 247 12.57 -22.00 -3.52
CA ARG A 247 11.45 -21.30 -4.18
C ARG A 247 10.40 -20.76 -3.20
N ASP A 248 10.26 -21.40 -2.04
CA ASP A 248 9.37 -20.94 -0.99
C ASP A 248 9.84 -19.62 -0.34
N HIS A 249 11.14 -19.46 -0.12
CA HIS A 249 11.72 -18.18 0.34
C HIS A 249 11.50 -17.08 -0.70
N GLU A 250 11.66 -17.41 -1.98
CA GLU A 250 11.43 -16.47 -3.09
C GLU A 250 9.96 -16.04 -3.15
N GLU A 251 9.02 -16.98 -3.08
CA GLU A 251 7.59 -16.67 -3.05
C GLU A 251 7.23 -15.79 -1.84
N ILE A 252 7.70 -16.14 -0.64
CA ILE A 252 7.48 -15.35 0.58
C ILE A 252 8.01 -13.93 0.41
N LEU A 253 9.25 -13.79 -0.07
CA LEU A 253 9.88 -12.50 -0.26
C LEU A 253 9.16 -11.66 -1.32
N LEU A 254 8.69 -12.28 -2.40
CA LEU A 254 7.89 -11.60 -3.44
C LEU A 254 6.53 -11.15 -2.91
N ARG A 255 5.89 -11.92 -2.02
CA ARG A 255 4.56 -11.64 -1.47
C ARG A 255 4.60 -10.62 -0.34
N TYR A 256 5.49 -10.80 0.63
CA TYR A 256 5.47 -10.09 1.92
C TYR A 256 6.71 -9.21 2.16
N GLY A 257 7.79 -9.38 1.39
CA GLY A 257 9.02 -8.64 1.60
C GLY A 257 9.90 -9.28 2.68
N LEU A 258 10.75 -8.46 3.31
CA LEU A 258 11.59 -8.93 4.42
C LEU A 258 10.80 -8.93 5.72
N PRO A 259 11.07 -9.89 6.63
CA PRO A 259 10.50 -9.83 7.97
C PRO A 259 11.07 -8.65 8.76
N THR A 260 10.23 -8.01 9.56
CA THR A 260 10.57 -6.87 10.42
C THR A 260 11.10 -7.32 11.77
N SER A 261 10.63 -8.46 12.28
CA SER A 261 11.11 -9.04 13.54
C SER A 261 11.25 -10.56 13.47
N ARG A 262 11.97 -11.11 14.44
CA ARG A 262 12.20 -12.55 14.60
C ARG A 262 12.12 -12.91 16.06
N GLU A 263 11.44 -14.01 16.35
CA GLU A 263 11.34 -14.57 17.69
C GLU A 263 11.78 -16.04 17.68
N ARG A 264 12.41 -16.48 18.77
CA ARG A 264 12.76 -17.88 19.00
C ARG A 264 11.61 -18.59 19.70
N ILE A 265 11.21 -19.72 19.16
CA ILE A 265 10.20 -20.57 19.81
C ILE A 265 10.86 -21.27 21.01
N ARG A 266 10.28 -21.09 22.20
CA ARG A 266 10.70 -21.85 23.40
C ARG A 266 10.39 -23.32 23.21
N GLN A 267 11.41 -24.17 23.11
CA GLN A 267 11.24 -25.61 23.11
C GLN A 267 11.32 -26.17 24.54
N PRO A 268 10.48 -27.16 24.90
CA PRO A 268 10.56 -27.79 26.21
C PRO A 268 11.91 -28.50 26.38
N ALA A 269 12.41 -28.54 27.62
CA ALA A 269 13.79 -28.91 27.96
C ALA A 269 14.24 -30.31 27.48
N TRP A 270 13.32 -31.21 27.16
CA TRP A 270 13.63 -32.54 26.61
C TRP A 270 13.93 -32.52 25.09
N ARG A 271 13.72 -31.39 24.40
CA ARG A 271 14.05 -31.16 22.98
C ARG A 271 15.22 -30.20 22.76
N LEU A 272 16.10 -30.02 23.77
CA LEU A 272 17.23 -29.06 23.70
C LEU A 272 18.27 -29.34 22.61
N HIS A 273 18.23 -30.51 21.96
CA HIS A 273 19.11 -30.86 20.82
C HIS A 273 18.52 -30.53 19.44
N THR A 274 17.35 -29.91 19.37
CA THR A 274 16.68 -29.62 18.09
C THR A 274 17.11 -28.27 17.52
N GLU A 275 17.03 -28.16 16.19
CA GLU A 275 17.27 -26.94 15.42
C GLU A 275 16.55 -25.72 16.01
N LEU A 276 17.23 -24.56 16.03
CA LEU A 276 16.64 -23.27 16.40
C LEU A 276 15.43 -23.00 15.50
N ARG A 277 14.22 -23.05 16.07
CA ARG A 277 12.99 -22.67 15.37
C ARG A 277 12.67 -21.22 15.65
N MET A 278 12.23 -20.52 14.61
CA MET A 278 11.90 -19.11 14.70
C MET A 278 10.53 -18.84 14.11
N VAL A 279 9.90 -17.79 14.62
CA VAL A 279 8.79 -17.10 13.99
C VAL A 279 9.35 -15.81 13.40
N GLU A 280 8.98 -15.50 12.17
CA GLU A 280 9.31 -14.23 11.55
C GLU A 280 8.01 -13.43 11.40
N THR A 281 8.00 -12.18 11.84
CA THR A 281 6.85 -11.29 11.73
C THR A 281 7.12 -10.27 10.64
N PHE A 282 6.07 -9.92 9.90
CA PHE A 282 6.13 -8.92 8.83
C PHE A 282 5.57 -7.58 9.34
N ASP A 283 5.67 -6.54 8.53
CA ASP A 283 5.23 -5.21 8.94
C ASP A 283 3.71 -5.21 9.25
N PRO A 284 3.28 -4.81 10.46
CA PRO A 284 1.87 -4.84 10.87
C PRO A 284 1.01 -3.80 10.14
N HIS A 285 1.64 -2.80 9.50
CA HIS A 285 0.97 -1.81 8.67
C HIS A 285 0.97 -2.18 7.18
N ALA A 286 1.50 -3.34 6.81
CA ALA A 286 1.48 -3.80 5.43
C ALA A 286 0.05 -4.11 4.98
N VAL A 287 -0.41 -3.41 3.95
CA VAL A 287 -1.71 -3.60 3.32
C VAL A 287 -1.53 -4.20 1.92
N THR A 288 -2.62 -4.61 1.26
CA THR A 288 -2.47 -5.43 0.05
C THR A 288 -1.87 -4.68 -1.15
N PHE A 289 -2.25 -3.42 -1.38
CA PHE A 289 -1.99 -2.66 -2.62
C PHE A 289 -2.23 -3.47 -3.91
N MET A 290 -3.04 -4.53 -3.84
CA MET A 290 -3.48 -5.31 -4.98
C MET A 290 -4.74 -4.67 -5.54
N PRO A 291 -4.79 -4.41 -6.86
CA PRO A 291 -5.85 -3.60 -7.45
C PRO A 291 -7.15 -4.39 -7.64
N PHE A 292 -7.12 -5.71 -7.43
CA PHE A 292 -8.23 -6.61 -7.70
C PHE A 292 -8.65 -7.37 -6.44
N GLY A 293 -9.96 -7.44 -6.19
CA GLY A 293 -10.50 -8.21 -5.07
C GLY A 293 -10.41 -9.73 -5.30
N PRO A 294 -10.81 -10.55 -4.31
CA PRO A 294 -10.83 -12.02 -4.42
C PRO A 294 -11.71 -12.54 -5.56
N ASP A 295 -12.78 -11.81 -5.89
CA ASP A 295 -13.67 -12.11 -7.01
C ASP A 295 -13.16 -11.58 -8.37
N GLY A 296 -12.02 -10.89 -8.32
CA GLY A 296 -11.33 -10.20 -9.41
C GLY A 296 -11.94 -8.85 -9.76
N GLY A 297 -11.16 -8.04 -10.48
CA GLY A 297 -11.51 -6.66 -10.81
C GLY A 297 -11.43 -5.69 -9.62
N VAL A 298 -11.43 -4.39 -9.94
CA VAL A 298 -11.35 -3.31 -8.94
C VAL A 298 -12.64 -3.28 -8.14
N PRO A 299 -12.60 -3.25 -6.79
CA PRO A 299 -13.81 -3.25 -5.97
C PRO A 299 -14.67 -2.01 -6.22
N GLU A 300 -15.97 -2.13 -5.97
CA GLU A 300 -16.88 -0.98 -5.88
C GLU A 300 -16.66 -0.23 -4.57
N THR A 301 -17.22 0.97 -4.47
CA THR A 301 -17.20 1.75 -3.22
C THR A 301 -17.94 0.96 -2.15
N PRO A 302 -17.31 0.64 -1.01
CA PRO A 302 -17.98 -0.09 0.04
C PRO A 302 -19.11 0.76 0.62
N PRO A 303 -20.24 0.13 1.02
CA PRO A 303 -21.26 0.82 1.79
C PRO A 303 -20.70 1.43 3.09
N PRO A 304 -21.36 2.47 3.65
CA PRO A 304 -20.96 3.06 4.92
C PRO A 304 -20.79 2.04 6.06
N GLY A 305 -19.79 2.30 6.90
CA GLY A 305 -19.46 1.48 8.07
C GLY A 305 -18.82 0.12 7.76
N VAL A 306 -18.58 -0.20 6.48
CA VAL A 306 -17.84 -1.41 6.10
C VAL A 306 -16.34 -1.08 6.05
N ARG A 307 -15.52 -1.94 6.64
CA ARG A 307 -14.07 -1.77 6.62
C ARG A 307 -13.53 -1.71 5.18
N PRO A 308 -12.64 -0.76 4.84
CA PRO A 308 -12.09 -0.64 3.51
C PRO A 308 -11.37 -1.90 3.04
N ALA A 309 -11.51 -2.24 1.75
CA ALA A 309 -10.91 -3.43 1.16
C ALA A 309 -9.36 -3.45 1.18
N LEU A 310 -8.74 -2.30 1.42
CA LEU A 310 -7.30 -2.15 1.59
C LEU A 310 -6.78 -2.88 2.84
N GLU A 311 -7.56 -2.87 3.92
CA GLU A 311 -7.19 -3.33 5.26
C GLU A 311 -7.74 -4.73 5.59
N ARG A 312 -7.66 -5.68 4.64
CA ARG A 312 -8.12 -7.05 4.89
C ARG A 312 -7.19 -7.78 5.86
N ASP A 313 -7.78 -8.56 6.75
CA ASP A 313 -7.05 -9.36 7.74
C ASP A 313 -6.27 -10.52 7.10
N THR A 314 -6.75 -11.03 5.97
CA THR A 314 -6.06 -12.06 5.18
C THR A 314 -5.74 -11.54 3.77
N VAL A 315 -4.45 -11.42 3.46
CA VAL A 315 -3.99 -10.92 2.17
C VAL A 315 -2.96 -11.85 1.54
N ARG A 316 -3.17 -12.17 0.26
CA ARG A 316 -2.23 -12.96 -0.54
C ARG A 316 -0.83 -12.34 -0.58
N ALA A 317 -0.76 -11.03 -0.72
CA ALA A 317 0.49 -10.28 -0.71
C ALA A 317 0.23 -8.94 -0.04
N SER A 318 1.24 -8.45 0.67
CA SER A 318 1.19 -7.17 1.37
C SER A 318 2.44 -6.34 1.10
N TYR A 319 2.31 -5.04 1.34
CA TYR A 319 3.38 -4.07 1.23
C TYR A 319 3.15 -2.93 2.20
N ALA A 320 4.19 -2.56 2.94
CA ALA A 320 4.24 -1.35 3.74
C ALA A 320 5.07 -0.31 2.97
N PRO A 321 4.50 0.86 2.59
CA PRO A 321 5.24 1.90 1.89
C PRO A 321 6.35 2.48 2.78
N ILE A 322 7.46 2.89 2.18
CA ILE A 322 8.63 3.43 2.87
C ILE A 322 8.34 4.84 3.41
N ARG A 323 7.71 5.70 2.60
CA ARG A 323 7.37 7.07 3.02
C ARG A 323 6.12 7.08 3.89
N HIS A 324 5.05 6.44 3.40
CA HIS A 324 3.73 6.44 4.04
C HIS A 324 3.41 5.09 4.67
N HIS A 325 4.29 4.61 5.55
CA HIS A 325 4.23 3.28 6.17
C HIS A 325 2.94 3.03 6.96
N ARG A 326 2.21 4.09 7.37
CA ARG A 326 0.92 3.99 8.07
C ARG A 326 -0.26 4.26 7.13
N THR A 327 -0.29 3.59 5.99
CA THR A 327 -1.38 3.76 5.02
C THR A 327 -2.64 3.04 5.51
N ARG A 328 -3.77 3.75 5.51
CA ARG A 328 -5.09 3.25 5.91
C ARG A 328 -6.16 3.55 4.87
N GLY A 329 -7.26 2.82 4.91
CA GLY A 329 -8.42 3.06 4.06
C GLY A 329 -9.21 4.28 4.53
N LEU A 330 -9.72 5.08 3.59
CA LEU A 330 -10.61 6.20 3.91
C LEU A 330 -12.07 5.73 4.06
N GLU A 331 -12.77 6.23 5.07
CA GLU A 331 -14.24 6.25 5.07
C GLU A 331 -14.69 7.25 4.01
N LEU A 332 -15.65 6.88 3.15
CA LEU A 332 -15.99 7.68 1.97
C LEU A 332 -17.46 8.12 1.91
N GLN A 333 -17.65 9.26 1.28
CA GLN A 333 -18.89 9.67 0.63
C GLN A 333 -18.57 10.11 -0.80
N VAL A 334 -19.28 9.54 -1.77
CA VAL A 334 -19.11 9.84 -3.19
C VAL A 334 -20.44 10.30 -3.76
N ALA A 335 -20.44 11.44 -4.45
CA ALA A 335 -21.63 11.97 -5.10
C ALA A 335 -21.32 12.41 -6.53
N ARG A 336 -22.19 12.01 -7.47
CA ARG A 336 -22.16 12.40 -8.87
C ARG A 336 -23.22 13.49 -9.10
N PHE A 337 -22.79 14.63 -9.59
CA PHE A 337 -23.64 15.73 -10.00
C PHE A 337 -23.67 15.80 -11.53
N PRO A 338 -24.80 15.42 -12.17
CA PRO A 338 -24.95 15.46 -13.62
C PRO A 338 -24.60 16.83 -14.22
N ALA A 339 -23.91 16.81 -15.36
CA ALA A 339 -23.56 17.99 -16.13
C ALA A 339 -23.68 17.70 -17.63
N LEU A 340 -23.76 18.74 -18.46
CA LEU A 340 -23.97 18.62 -19.92
C LEU A 340 -22.95 17.72 -20.64
N ARG A 341 -21.73 17.57 -20.11
CA ARG A 341 -20.65 16.79 -20.72
C ARG A 341 -20.15 15.64 -19.84
N GLY A 342 -20.94 15.22 -18.84
CA GLY A 342 -20.57 14.15 -17.91
C GLY A 342 -21.12 14.37 -16.52
N SER A 343 -20.27 14.27 -15.51
CA SER A 343 -20.65 14.57 -14.13
C SER A 343 -19.51 15.28 -13.41
N LEU A 344 -19.85 16.20 -12.52
CA LEU A 344 -18.94 16.60 -11.46
C LEU A 344 -18.97 15.49 -10.40
N LEU A 345 -17.84 14.82 -10.24
CA LEU A 345 -17.62 13.86 -9.17
C LEU A 345 -17.08 14.59 -7.95
N ARG A 346 -17.80 14.50 -6.83
CA ARG A 346 -17.32 14.94 -5.52
C ARG A 346 -17.00 13.71 -4.68
N VAL A 347 -15.78 13.65 -4.18
CA VAL A 347 -15.31 12.57 -3.32
C VAL A 347 -14.84 13.18 -2.01
N SER A 348 -15.47 12.80 -0.92
CA SER A 348 -15.06 13.17 0.44
C SER A 348 -14.65 11.93 1.21
N GLY A 349 -13.54 12.04 1.92
CA GLY A 349 -12.96 10.97 2.70
C GLY A 349 -12.56 11.44 4.09
N VAL A 350 -12.55 10.51 5.03
CA VAL A 350 -12.08 10.74 6.40
C VAL A 350 -11.10 9.68 6.82
N LEU A 351 -10.05 10.15 7.48
CA LEU A 351 -9.13 9.36 8.26
C LEU A 351 -9.28 9.69 9.74
N ARG A 352 -9.63 8.70 10.56
CA ARG A 352 -9.72 8.88 12.02
C ARG A 352 -8.34 8.70 12.66
N PRO A 353 -8.03 9.42 13.77
CA PRO A 353 -6.82 9.19 14.53
C PRO A 353 -6.72 7.73 14.96
N ASP A 354 -5.49 7.19 14.97
CA ASP A 354 -5.26 5.92 15.64
C ASP A 354 -5.27 6.17 17.16
N THR A 355 -6.07 5.40 17.90
CA THR A 355 -6.15 5.53 19.37
C THR A 355 -4.89 5.02 20.08
N VAL A 356 -4.11 4.15 19.41
CA VAL A 356 -2.86 3.59 19.93
C VAL A 356 -1.68 4.50 19.62
N ASP A 357 -1.68 5.14 18.44
CA ASP A 357 -0.62 6.04 17.99
C ASP A 357 -1.22 7.32 17.36
N PRO A 358 -1.60 8.31 18.19
CA PRO A 358 -2.31 9.50 17.75
C PRO A 358 -1.34 10.51 17.10
N ALA A 359 -0.80 10.14 15.94
CA ALA A 359 -0.04 11.05 15.09
C ALA A 359 -0.99 12.09 14.48
N VAL A 360 -0.72 13.37 14.75
CA VAL A 360 -1.47 14.50 14.18
C VAL A 360 -0.73 14.98 12.93
N PRO A 361 -1.36 14.95 11.73
CA PRO A 361 -0.74 15.46 10.51
C PRO A 361 -0.39 16.94 10.62
N ALA A 362 0.85 17.30 10.30
CA ALA A 362 1.31 18.69 10.37
C ALA A 362 1.20 19.43 9.03
N SER A 363 1.34 18.73 7.90
CA SER A 363 1.29 19.33 6.57
C SER A 363 0.69 18.34 5.55
N PRO A 364 -0.56 17.90 5.76
CA PRO A 364 -1.15 16.91 4.90
C PRO A 364 -1.49 17.46 3.52
N ARG A 365 -1.30 16.63 2.49
CA ARG A 365 -1.69 16.89 1.10
C ARG A 365 -2.82 15.96 0.69
N GLY A 366 -3.71 16.45 -0.16
CA GLY A 366 -4.83 15.68 -0.70
C GLY A 366 -4.81 15.64 -2.23
N LEU A 367 -5.24 14.53 -2.81
CA LEU A 367 -5.42 14.37 -4.25
C LEU A 367 -6.72 13.62 -4.53
N VAL A 368 -7.48 14.07 -5.52
CA VAL A 368 -8.50 13.26 -6.19
C VAL A 368 -8.07 13.03 -7.64
N ALA A 369 -8.15 11.79 -8.09
CA ALA A 369 -7.82 11.40 -9.45
C ALA A 369 -8.85 10.42 -10.01
N VAL A 370 -9.05 10.48 -11.32
CA VAL A 370 -9.86 9.53 -12.07
C VAL A 370 -8.98 8.91 -13.14
N LEU A 371 -8.92 7.58 -13.12
CA LEU A 371 -8.14 6.76 -14.02
C LEU A 371 -9.07 6.03 -14.97
N ASP A 372 -8.65 5.84 -16.22
CA ASP A 372 -9.35 4.97 -17.16
C ASP A 372 -9.24 3.49 -16.75
N THR A 373 -9.89 2.60 -17.51
CA THR A 373 -9.85 1.16 -17.21
C THR A 373 -8.47 0.53 -17.42
N LEU A 374 -7.52 1.22 -18.04
CA LEU A 374 -6.14 0.81 -18.23
C LEU A 374 -5.20 1.39 -17.15
N GLY A 375 -5.71 2.26 -16.27
CA GLY A 375 -4.94 2.92 -15.22
C GLY A 375 -4.27 4.22 -15.66
N ASN A 376 -4.59 4.77 -16.83
CA ASN A 376 -4.09 6.09 -17.24
C ASN A 376 -4.91 7.18 -16.57
N GLU A 377 -4.25 8.25 -16.14
CA GLU A 377 -4.93 9.41 -15.56
C GLU A 377 -5.77 10.14 -16.63
N VAL A 378 -7.04 10.36 -16.31
CA VAL A 378 -8.00 11.12 -17.15
C VAL A 378 -8.11 12.55 -16.63
N VAL A 379 -8.26 12.70 -15.32
CA VAL A 379 -8.33 13.99 -14.64
C VAL A 379 -7.82 13.84 -13.22
N ARG A 380 -7.16 14.89 -12.72
CA ARG A 380 -6.76 15.04 -11.32
C ARG A 380 -7.03 16.44 -10.82
N ALA A 381 -7.25 16.57 -9.52
CA ALA A 381 -7.31 17.86 -8.83
C ALA A 381 -6.73 17.71 -7.42
N GLU A 382 -6.11 18.79 -6.94
CA GLU A 382 -5.75 18.88 -5.52
C GLU A 382 -7.00 18.79 -4.66
N ALA A 383 -6.97 17.93 -3.65
CA ALA A 383 -8.06 17.79 -2.70
C ALA A 383 -7.80 18.65 -1.47
N ARG A 384 -8.84 19.32 -0.99
CA ARG A 384 -8.80 20.14 0.22
C ARG A 384 -8.72 19.23 1.44
N VAL A 385 -7.75 19.49 2.31
CA VAL A 385 -7.57 18.77 3.57
C VAL A 385 -7.96 19.66 4.76
N ARG A 386 -8.69 19.09 5.72
CA ARG A 386 -9.07 19.74 6.98
C ARG A 386 -8.70 18.83 8.14
N VAL A 387 -7.81 19.31 9.00
CA VAL A 387 -7.37 18.59 10.20
C VAL A 387 -8.20 19.03 11.40
N ARG A 388 -8.81 18.07 12.09
CA ARG A 388 -9.41 18.22 13.42
C ARG A 388 -8.66 17.29 14.38
N PRO A 389 -7.64 17.79 15.11
CA PRO A 389 -6.66 16.96 15.81
C PRO A 389 -7.25 15.82 16.66
N ASP A 390 -8.32 16.09 17.40
CA ASP A 390 -8.92 15.12 18.32
C ASP A 390 -10.10 14.32 17.72
N SER A 391 -10.31 14.41 16.40
CA SER A 391 -11.51 13.85 15.77
C SER A 391 -11.23 13.15 14.46
N PHE A 392 -10.73 13.86 13.45
CA PHE A 392 -10.49 13.32 12.12
C PHE A 392 -9.66 14.25 11.24
N THR A 393 -9.05 13.69 10.21
CA THR A 393 -8.58 14.43 9.04
C THR A 393 -9.50 14.14 7.88
N ALA A 394 -10.16 15.18 7.37
CA ALA A 394 -11.04 15.09 6.21
C ALA A 394 -10.30 15.55 4.95
N VAL A 395 -10.54 14.87 3.84
CA VAL A 395 -10.05 15.22 2.51
C VAL A 395 -11.21 15.25 1.53
N SER A 396 -11.29 16.27 0.68
CA SER A 396 -12.41 16.42 -0.26
C SER A 396 -11.94 17.02 -1.58
N GLY A 397 -12.36 16.42 -2.70
CA GLY A 397 -11.97 16.86 -4.03
C GLY A 397 -13.13 16.78 -5.02
N ASP A 398 -13.08 17.68 -6.01
CA ASP A 398 -14.09 17.85 -7.05
C ASP A 398 -13.42 17.73 -8.42
N VAL A 399 -13.92 16.85 -9.29
CA VAL A 399 -13.41 16.67 -10.66
C VAL A 399 -14.52 16.48 -11.67
N ALA A 400 -14.40 17.12 -12.84
CA ALA A 400 -15.33 16.90 -13.94
C ALA A 400 -14.91 15.65 -14.73
N VAL A 401 -15.83 14.70 -14.86
CA VAL A 401 -15.57 13.38 -15.46
C VAL A 401 -16.53 13.14 -16.62
N PRO A 402 -16.04 12.82 -17.83
CA PRO A 402 -16.90 12.49 -18.95
C PRO A 402 -17.59 11.13 -18.76
N PRO A 403 -18.67 10.82 -19.51
CA PRO A 403 -19.31 9.51 -19.47
C PRO A 403 -18.33 8.37 -19.76
N GLY A 404 -18.46 7.25 -19.05
CA GLY A 404 -17.58 6.09 -19.21
C GLY A 404 -17.38 5.28 -17.92
N ALA A 405 -16.49 4.30 -18.00
CA ALA A 405 -16.08 3.46 -16.89
C ALA A 405 -14.65 3.80 -16.47
N TYR A 406 -14.45 4.01 -15.17
CA TYR A 406 -13.23 4.54 -14.58
C TYR A 406 -12.91 3.85 -13.26
N VAL A 407 -11.76 4.22 -12.70
CA VAL A 407 -11.40 4.01 -11.30
C VAL A 407 -11.15 5.38 -10.71
N TYR A 408 -11.89 5.77 -9.66
CA TYR A 408 -11.54 6.98 -8.93
C TYR A 408 -10.61 6.64 -7.77
N ARG A 409 -9.83 7.63 -7.38
CA ARG A 409 -8.86 7.53 -6.30
C ARG A 409 -8.88 8.81 -5.47
N LEU A 410 -8.88 8.64 -4.15
CA LEU A 410 -8.75 9.73 -3.18
C LEU A 410 -7.55 9.42 -2.28
N GLU A 411 -6.61 10.35 -2.21
CA GLU A 411 -5.40 10.24 -1.41
C GLU A 411 -5.32 11.36 -0.38
N LEU A 412 -4.78 11.01 0.77
CA LEU A 412 -4.33 11.89 1.84
C LEU A 412 -2.93 11.42 2.22
N THR A 413 -1.94 12.31 2.24
CA THR A 413 -0.56 11.97 2.63
C THR A 413 -0.02 13.01 3.60
N ASP A 414 0.78 12.59 4.57
CA ASP A 414 1.52 13.48 5.46
C ASP A 414 2.93 12.94 5.70
N ASP A 415 3.93 13.62 5.13
CA ASP A 415 5.34 13.22 5.23
C ASP A 415 5.91 13.42 6.63
N SER A 416 5.29 14.28 7.45
CA SER A 416 5.78 14.57 8.81
C SER A 416 5.56 13.40 9.78
N THR A 417 4.51 12.62 9.54
CA THR A 417 4.12 11.47 10.37
C THR A 417 4.23 10.13 9.64
N GLY A 418 4.41 10.15 8.32
CA GLY A 418 4.34 8.94 7.48
C GLY A 418 2.92 8.37 7.38
N LEU A 419 1.90 9.17 7.70
CA LEU A 419 0.49 8.78 7.62
C LEU A 419 -0.02 8.94 6.18
N ALA A 420 -0.82 7.97 5.73
CA ALA A 420 -1.61 8.14 4.52
C ALA A 420 -3.01 7.53 4.63
N GLY A 421 -3.94 8.12 3.88
CA GLY A 421 -5.27 7.61 3.64
C GLY A 421 -5.45 7.37 2.14
N LEU A 422 -5.95 6.18 1.78
CA LEU A 422 -6.20 5.81 0.40
C LEU A 422 -7.60 5.21 0.25
N ALA A 423 -8.32 5.65 -0.78
CA ALA A 423 -9.44 4.90 -1.33
C ALA A 423 -9.34 4.82 -2.85
N GLN A 424 -9.67 3.65 -3.40
CA GLN A 424 -9.62 3.39 -4.82
C GLN A 424 -10.72 2.41 -5.21
N HIS A 425 -11.69 2.88 -6.01
CA HIS A 425 -12.86 2.10 -6.36
C HIS A 425 -13.31 2.35 -7.80
N ARG A 426 -14.07 1.39 -8.33
CA ARG A 426 -14.69 1.50 -9.64
C ARG A 426 -15.70 2.66 -9.68
N LEU A 427 -15.73 3.39 -10.79
CA LEU A 427 -16.68 4.45 -11.09
C LEU A 427 -17.32 4.22 -12.45
N THR A 428 -18.63 4.43 -12.55
CA THR A 428 -19.34 4.53 -13.82
C THR A 428 -20.05 5.88 -13.87
N ILE A 429 -19.77 6.66 -14.91
CA ILE A 429 -20.47 7.91 -15.23
C ILE A 429 -21.35 7.65 -16.44
N GLU A 430 -22.65 7.81 -16.26
CA GLU A 430 -23.62 7.64 -17.34
C GLU A 430 -23.71 8.92 -18.17
N ALA A 431 -23.99 8.76 -19.47
CA ALA A 431 -24.34 9.89 -20.31
C ALA A 431 -25.77 10.30 -19.97
N VAL A 432 -25.95 11.54 -19.52
CA VAL A 432 -27.25 12.02 -19.10
C VAL A 432 -27.95 12.72 -20.26
N ALA A 433 -29.22 12.37 -20.50
CA ALA A 433 -30.09 13.02 -21.47
C ALA A 433 -31.44 13.35 -20.81
N GLY A 434 -31.82 14.63 -20.83
CA GLY A 434 -33.08 15.10 -20.24
C GLY A 434 -33.01 15.27 -18.72
N LEU A 435 -34.17 15.11 -18.07
CA LEU A 435 -34.35 15.29 -16.63
C LEU A 435 -33.55 14.26 -15.84
N THR A 436 -32.76 14.73 -14.88
CA THR A 436 -31.87 13.91 -14.06
C THR A 436 -31.82 14.39 -12.63
N LEU A 437 -31.45 13.49 -11.72
CA LEU A 437 -31.24 13.76 -10.31
C LEU A 437 -29.80 13.38 -9.95
N ALA A 438 -29.10 14.28 -9.28
CA ALA A 438 -27.79 14.00 -8.70
C ALA A 438 -27.89 12.96 -7.58
N ASP A 439 -26.77 12.31 -7.29
CA ASP A 439 -26.69 11.43 -6.12
C ASP A 439 -27.10 12.19 -4.85
N LEU A 440 -27.79 11.49 -3.95
CA LEU A 440 -28.14 12.02 -2.65
C LEU A 440 -26.88 12.14 -1.79
N ALA A 441 -26.58 13.38 -1.39
CA ALA A 441 -25.44 13.74 -0.58
C ALA A 441 -25.89 14.09 0.85
N VAL A 442 -25.21 13.55 1.85
CA VAL A 442 -25.29 14.05 3.22
C VAL A 442 -24.26 15.15 3.37
N ALA A 443 -24.71 16.34 3.72
CA ALA A 443 -23.91 17.55 3.83
C ALA A 443 -23.83 18.05 5.28
N HIS A 444 -22.87 18.92 5.56
CA HIS A 444 -22.82 19.63 6.82
C HIS A 444 -23.81 20.79 6.83
N PRO A 445 -24.57 21.03 7.92
CA PRO A 445 -25.55 22.13 7.99
C PRO A 445 -24.93 23.53 7.91
N ALA A 446 -23.63 23.66 8.20
CA ALA A 446 -22.94 24.94 8.14
C ALA A 446 -22.55 25.28 6.70
N ALA A 447 -22.92 26.48 6.24
CA ALA A 447 -22.50 27.01 4.95
C ALA A 447 -20.97 27.16 4.90
N ASP A 448 -20.36 26.62 3.85
CA ASP A 448 -18.97 26.89 3.51
C ASP A 448 -18.93 28.07 2.52
N PRO A 449 -18.39 29.23 2.90
CA PRO A 449 -18.40 30.43 2.05
C PRO A 449 -17.60 30.28 0.75
N GLU A 450 -16.82 29.20 0.56
CA GLU A 450 -15.90 29.01 -0.57
C GLU A 450 -16.34 27.95 -1.60
N SER A 451 -17.56 27.39 -1.52
CA SER A 451 -18.01 26.48 -2.56
C SER A 451 -18.23 27.24 -3.89
N ALA A 452 -17.41 26.92 -4.91
CA ALA A 452 -17.39 27.61 -6.20
C ALA A 452 -18.74 27.63 -6.96
N GLU A 453 -19.71 26.82 -6.54
CA GLU A 453 -21.05 26.71 -7.13
C GLU A 453 -22.18 26.71 -6.08
N GLY A 454 -21.93 27.13 -4.83
CA GLY A 454 -22.96 27.19 -3.78
C GLY A 454 -23.37 25.84 -3.17
N ARG A 455 -22.70 24.73 -3.50
CA ARG A 455 -22.95 23.39 -2.92
C ARG A 455 -22.38 23.28 -1.50
N PRO A 456 -23.16 22.76 -0.51
CA PRO A 456 -22.65 22.59 0.84
C PRO A 456 -21.51 21.55 0.90
N PRO A 457 -20.62 21.64 1.90
CA PRO A 457 -19.57 20.64 2.10
C PRO A 457 -20.20 19.31 2.50
N LEU A 458 -19.75 18.21 1.89
CA LEU A 458 -20.24 16.88 2.26
C LEU A 458 -19.86 16.53 3.70
N ALA A 459 -20.74 15.79 4.36
CA ALA A 459 -20.48 15.22 5.66
C ALA A 459 -19.25 14.29 5.59
N PRO A 460 -18.38 14.37 6.60
CA PRO A 460 -17.13 13.61 6.63
C PRO A 460 -17.38 12.08 6.70
N THR A 461 -18.48 11.65 7.31
CA THR A 461 -18.86 10.24 7.38
C THR A 461 -20.35 10.07 7.12
N LEU A 462 -20.71 8.91 6.56
CA LEU A 462 -22.09 8.44 6.42
C LEU A 462 -22.51 7.52 7.58
N VAL A 463 -21.65 7.36 8.60
CA VAL A 463 -22.00 6.70 9.86
C VAL A 463 -22.49 7.77 10.82
N LEU A 464 -23.81 7.83 11.00
CA LEU A 464 -24.50 8.87 11.78
C LEU A 464 -24.83 8.37 13.19
N ALA A 465 -24.73 9.26 14.19
CA ALA A 465 -25.18 8.96 15.55
C ALA A 465 -26.72 9.09 15.67
N PRO A 466 -27.36 8.34 16.58
CA PRO A 466 -28.79 8.53 16.86
C PRO A 466 -29.12 9.98 17.29
N GLY A 467 -30.16 10.57 16.68
CA GLY A 467 -30.58 11.97 16.94
C GLY A 467 -29.67 13.04 16.35
N GLN A 468 -28.72 12.66 15.49
CA GLN A 468 -27.88 13.61 14.76
C GLN A 468 -28.67 14.21 13.59
N VAL A 469 -28.93 15.51 13.66
CA VAL A 469 -29.51 16.27 12.54
C VAL A 469 -28.52 16.29 11.37
N VAL A 470 -28.98 15.89 10.19
CA VAL A 470 -28.19 15.92 8.95
C VAL A 470 -28.85 16.76 7.88
N LEU A 471 -28.04 17.50 7.13
CA LEU A 471 -28.49 18.15 5.91
C LEU A 471 -28.38 17.13 4.77
N VAL A 472 -29.48 16.90 4.06
CA VAL A 472 -29.47 16.11 2.82
C VAL A 472 -29.53 17.08 1.65
N TYR A 473 -28.73 16.83 0.63
CA TYR A 473 -28.54 17.68 -0.53
C TYR A 473 -28.61 16.86 -1.82
N THR A 474 -29.29 17.37 -2.84
CA THR A 474 -29.26 16.84 -4.21
C THR A 474 -29.55 17.97 -5.20
N GLU A 475 -29.39 17.71 -6.48
CA GLU A 475 -29.64 18.64 -7.57
C GLU A 475 -30.50 17.98 -8.64
N VAL A 476 -31.51 18.70 -9.12
CA VAL A 476 -32.25 18.31 -10.31
C VAL A 476 -31.68 19.07 -11.49
N SER A 477 -31.38 18.36 -12.58
CA SER A 477 -30.90 18.98 -13.82
C SER A 477 -31.74 18.59 -15.03
N GLY A 478 -31.61 19.32 -16.13
CA GLY A 478 -32.32 18.99 -17.38
C GLY A 478 -33.80 19.35 -17.36
N LEU A 479 -34.17 20.37 -16.58
CA LEU A 479 -35.54 20.86 -16.48
C LEU A 479 -35.95 21.64 -17.74
N HIS A 480 -36.93 21.13 -18.47
CA HIS A 480 -37.52 21.85 -19.60
C HIS A 480 -38.52 22.91 -19.11
N ARG A 481 -38.32 24.17 -19.52
CA ARG A 481 -39.27 25.26 -19.23
C ARG A 481 -40.56 25.06 -20.03
N THR A 482 -41.66 24.78 -19.33
CA THR A 482 -43.03 24.77 -19.87
C THR A 482 -43.78 26.06 -19.50
N GLY A 483 -43.11 27.22 -19.65
CA GLY A 483 -43.64 28.54 -19.27
C GLY A 483 -42.62 29.38 -18.49
N ALA A 484 -43.09 30.21 -17.54
CA ALA A 484 -42.22 31.03 -16.68
C ALA A 484 -41.51 30.23 -15.57
N ARG A 485 -41.98 29.01 -15.26
CA ARG A 485 -41.45 28.12 -14.23
C ARG A 485 -41.34 26.69 -14.75
N SER A 486 -40.34 25.94 -14.29
CA SER A 486 -40.26 24.49 -14.47
C SER A 486 -40.76 23.80 -13.21
N ARG A 487 -41.70 22.85 -13.31
CA ARG A 487 -42.18 22.06 -12.17
C ARG A 487 -41.46 20.72 -12.09
N TYR A 488 -41.13 20.28 -10.89
CA TYR A 488 -40.50 18.99 -10.65
C TYR A 488 -41.01 18.35 -9.36
N ALA A 489 -40.89 17.03 -9.29
CA ALA A 489 -41.16 16.25 -8.10
C ALA A 489 -40.00 15.28 -7.88
N VAL A 490 -39.50 15.21 -6.65
CA VAL A 490 -38.49 14.25 -6.22
C VAL A 490 -39.06 13.41 -5.09
N GLU A 491 -38.98 12.10 -5.23
CA GLU A 491 -39.42 11.15 -4.23
C GLU A 491 -38.25 10.25 -3.85
N TRP A 492 -38.03 10.08 -2.56
CA TRP A 492 -36.97 9.25 -2.02
C TRP A 492 -37.46 8.55 -0.75
N TRP A 493 -36.82 7.43 -0.41
CA TRP A 493 -37.16 6.63 0.75
C TRP A 493 -35.91 6.20 1.51
N LEU A 494 -36.02 6.13 2.83
CA LEU A 494 -34.98 5.63 3.72
C LEU A 494 -35.35 4.25 4.21
N GLU A 495 -34.45 3.30 4.00
CA GLU A 495 -34.59 1.93 4.50
C GLU A 495 -33.47 1.63 5.51
N PRO A 496 -33.79 1.05 6.68
CA PRO A 496 -32.79 0.56 7.60
C PRO A 496 -31.93 -0.52 6.92
N LEU A 497 -30.60 -0.37 6.97
CA LEU A 497 -29.70 -1.32 6.34
C LEU A 497 -29.57 -2.59 7.18
N ASP A 498 -30.19 -3.67 6.73
CA ASP A 498 -30.37 -4.89 7.50
C ASP A 498 -29.15 -5.83 7.42
N ARG A 499 -28.10 -5.61 8.23
CA ARG A 499 -26.91 -6.49 8.28
C ARG A 499 -26.94 -7.46 9.47
N GLY A 500 -27.84 -8.43 9.43
CA GLY A 500 -27.81 -9.58 10.35
C GLY A 500 -27.02 -10.76 9.79
N SER A 501 -26.22 -11.42 10.64
CA SER A 501 -25.69 -12.78 10.36
C SER A 501 -26.85 -13.74 10.02
N LEU A 502 -26.57 -14.88 9.38
CA LEU A 502 -27.59 -15.90 9.07
C LEU A 502 -28.44 -16.30 10.30
N LEU A 503 -27.84 -16.29 11.50
CA LEU A 503 -28.53 -16.53 12.77
C LEU A 503 -29.44 -15.36 13.20
N GLY A 504 -29.04 -14.12 12.97
CA GLY A 504 -29.88 -12.94 13.24
C GLY A 504 -31.12 -12.86 12.34
N ARG A 505 -31.04 -13.41 11.12
CA ARG A 505 -32.19 -13.56 10.21
C ARG A 505 -33.19 -14.62 10.71
N ALA A 506 -32.70 -15.74 11.26
CA ALA A 506 -33.53 -16.80 11.83
C ALA A 506 -34.22 -16.36 13.14
N ALA A 507 -33.51 -15.66 14.02
CA ALA A 507 -34.08 -15.12 15.26
C ALA A 507 -35.19 -14.09 15.02
N ARG A 508 -35.03 -13.22 14.00
CA ARG A 508 -36.10 -12.29 13.58
C ARG A 508 -37.18 -12.93 12.74
N TRP A 509 -36.93 -14.02 12.02
CA TRP A 509 -38.00 -14.80 11.42
C TRP A 509 -38.91 -15.40 12.51
N LEU A 510 -38.32 -15.98 13.55
CA LEU A 510 -39.04 -16.41 14.76
C LEU A 510 -39.75 -15.24 15.48
N GLY A 511 -39.07 -14.10 15.62
CA GLY A 511 -39.66 -12.88 16.21
C GLY A 511 -40.81 -12.28 15.38
N ARG A 512 -40.76 -12.37 14.05
CA ARG A 512 -41.83 -11.95 13.12
C ARG A 512 -43.02 -12.90 13.16
N THR A 513 -42.78 -14.21 13.24
CA THR A 513 -43.86 -15.19 13.43
C THR A 513 -44.53 -15.08 14.80
N LEU A 514 -43.84 -14.48 15.79
CA LEU A 514 -44.34 -14.28 17.15
C LEU A 514 -44.80 -12.83 17.42
N GLY A 515 -44.75 -11.92 16.45
CA GLY A 515 -45.21 -10.53 16.59
C GLY A 515 -44.37 -9.64 17.51
N VAL A 516 -43.11 -9.99 17.77
CA VAL A 516 -42.24 -9.33 18.77
C VAL A 516 -41.32 -8.25 18.14
N VAL A 517 -41.27 -8.16 16.81
CA VAL A 517 -40.44 -7.19 16.09
C VAL A 517 -41.34 -6.31 15.23
N ALA A 518 -41.38 -5.01 15.51
CA ALA A 518 -42.07 -4.02 14.68
C ALA A 518 -41.36 -3.89 13.33
N GLU A 519 -42.13 -3.91 12.23
CA GLU A 519 -41.63 -3.53 10.91
C GLU A 519 -41.25 -2.05 10.94
N ALA A 520 -39.98 -1.73 10.69
CA ALA A 520 -39.61 -0.35 10.41
C ALA A 520 -40.10 -0.04 9.00
N GLU A 521 -41.24 0.66 8.89
CA GLU A 521 -41.72 1.15 7.59
C GLU A 521 -40.70 2.13 7.00
N PRO A 522 -40.39 2.04 5.70
CA PRO A 522 -39.47 2.96 5.05
C PRO A 522 -40.03 4.40 5.11
N VAL A 523 -39.22 5.34 5.56
CA VAL A 523 -39.62 6.76 5.61
C VAL A 523 -39.59 7.30 4.18
N ARG A 524 -40.76 7.58 3.63
CA ARG A 524 -40.93 8.15 2.29
C ARG A 524 -41.07 9.68 2.38
N VAL A 525 -40.25 10.39 1.62
CA VAL A 525 -40.33 11.85 1.51
C VAL A 525 -40.54 12.23 0.05
N ARG A 526 -41.57 13.03 -0.19
CA ARG A 526 -41.91 13.59 -1.50
C ARG A 526 -41.76 15.11 -1.44
N TRP A 527 -41.01 15.65 -2.38
CA TRP A 527 -40.79 17.08 -2.55
C TRP A 527 -41.32 17.51 -3.92
N GLU A 528 -42.19 18.50 -3.96
CA GLU A 528 -42.69 19.10 -5.21
C GLU A 528 -42.45 20.60 -5.18
N ASP A 529 -41.88 21.13 -6.26
CA ASP A 529 -41.62 22.57 -6.35
C ASP A 529 -41.61 23.07 -7.81
N GLY A 530 -41.63 24.39 -7.98
CA GLY A 530 -41.52 25.07 -9.27
C GLY A 530 -40.40 26.11 -9.26
N SER A 531 -39.36 25.91 -10.05
CA SER A 531 -38.20 26.81 -10.10
C SER A 531 -38.30 27.87 -11.22
N GLU A 532 -37.93 29.10 -10.88
CA GLU A 532 -37.62 30.20 -11.81
C GLU A 532 -36.11 30.29 -12.12
N GLN A 533 -35.26 29.65 -11.32
CA GLN A 533 -33.79 29.71 -11.36
C GLN A 533 -33.18 28.97 -12.58
N GLY A 534 -31.88 29.18 -12.80
CA GLY A 534 -31.10 28.45 -13.79
C GLY A 534 -30.93 26.96 -13.43
N ASP A 535 -30.56 26.16 -14.42
CA ASP A 535 -30.26 24.73 -14.29
C ASP A 535 -28.78 24.57 -13.83
N PRO A 536 -28.44 23.79 -12.79
CA PRO A 536 -29.28 22.90 -11.98
C PRO A 536 -30.01 23.57 -10.81
N VAL A 537 -31.09 22.93 -10.33
CA VAL A 537 -31.87 23.38 -9.17
C VAL A 537 -31.47 22.60 -7.91
N PRO A 538 -30.95 23.26 -6.86
CA PRO A 538 -30.59 22.59 -5.61
C PRO A 538 -31.83 22.24 -4.77
N ILE A 539 -31.79 21.07 -4.13
CA ILE A 539 -32.78 20.62 -3.14
C ILE A 539 -32.01 20.29 -1.86
N ALA A 540 -32.41 20.92 -0.76
CA ALA A 540 -31.80 20.68 0.53
C ALA A 540 -32.86 20.66 1.63
N PHE A 541 -32.76 19.71 2.55
CA PHE A 541 -33.64 19.61 3.72
C PHE A 541 -32.91 18.94 4.89
N THR A 542 -33.38 19.20 6.10
CA THR A 542 -32.83 18.59 7.32
C THR A 542 -33.60 17.33 7.66
N LEU A 543 -32.87 16.30 8.09
CA LEU A 543 -33.43 15.08 8.65
C LEU A 543 -32.97 14.96 10.10
N ASP A 544 -33.93 14.84 11.01
CA ASP A 544 -33.74 14.77 12.46
C ASP A 544 -33.76 13.32 12.98
#